data_AF-A0A7Y7WYI6-F1
#
_entry.id   AF-A0A7Y7WYI6-F1
#
_cell.length_a   1.000
_cell.length_b   1.000
_cell.length_c   1.000
_cell.angle_alpha   90.00
_cell.angle_beta   90.00
_cell.angle_gamma   90.00
#
_symmetry.space_group_name_H-M   'P 1'
#
loop_
_entity.id
_entity.type
_entity.pdbx_description
1 polymer ?
#
loop_
_entity_poly.entity_id
_entity_poly.type
_entity_poly.pdbx_seq_one_letter_code
_entity_poly.pdbx_strand_id
1 'polypeptide(L)'
;MSRSMALYNALSAISVPPEKAKAVVEAWEAEVRNVATKSDLVRVEKQLIQKTVDLGRDLRGSSKELGDTVKTHGEQINALSQAIVTQGIELRAEIKEQGNDLRASIEKQGNDFWLAMEKQSNELRAEIKEQSNELRTEIKEQGSEFRRAIETQGYEFRLSMEKQGRQTDTPIKAQETALNQMAVKLENALEQQGIKLEAAIKSVESKFKYVHWQLSVIVTAVVGIGIKVVNDFLIGK
;
A
#
# COMPACT_ATOMS: atom_id res chain seq x y z
N MET A 1 123.35 -64.28 -1.87
CA MET A 1 122.54 -65.48 -1.51
C MET A 1 121.12 -65.27 -1.99
N SER A 2 120.57 -66.19 -2.78
CA SER A 2 119.14 -66.20 -3.13
C SER A 2 118.30 -66.30 -1.84
N ARG A 3 117.17 -65.56 -1.74
CA ARG A 3 116.26 -65.64 -0.58
C ARG A 3 115.74 -67.07 -0.35
N SER A 4 115.61 -67.88 -1.40
CA SER A 4 115.23 -69.29 -1.28
C SER A 4 116.30 -70.14 -0.60
N MET A 5 117.59 -69.84 -0.81
CA MET A 5 118.71 -70.49 -0.12
C MET A 5 118.74 -70.13 1.37
N ALA A 6 118.41 -68.89 1.72
CA ALA A 6 118.31 -68.46 3.12
C ALA A 6 117.14 -69.14 3.85
N LEU A 7 115.98 -69.28 3.18
CA LEU A 7 114.82 -70.00 3.73
C LEU A 7 115.10 -71.49 3.91
N TYR A 8 115.72 -72.14 2.92
CA TYR A 8 116.12 -73.54 2.99
C TYR A 8 117.08 -73.78 4.17
N ASN A 9 118.14 -72.98 4.30
CA ASN A 9 119.11 -73.08 5.39
C ASN A 9 118.47 -72.83 6.77
N ALA A 10 117.53 -71.88 6.87
CA ALA A 10 116.80 -71.62 8.11
C ALA A 10 115.90 -72.80 8.50
N LEU A 11 115.21 -73.43 7.54
CA LEU A 11 114.39 -74.62 7.76
C LEU A 11 115.23 -75.84 8.15
N SER A 12 116.40 -76.00 7.54
CA SER A 12 117.37 -77.05 7.91
C SER A 12 117.97 -76.83 9.30
N ALA A 13 118.20 -75.58 9.71
CA ALA A 13 118.75 -75.24 11.03
C ALA A 13 117.79 -75.52 12.19
N ILE A 14 116.48 -75.55 11.93
CA ILE A 14 115.44 -75.95 12.91
C ILE A 14 115.04 -77.43 12.78
N SER A 15 115.89 -78.25 12.16
CA SER A 15 115.73 -79.71 12.01
C SER A 15 114.50 -80.18 11.20
N VAL A 16 114.00 -79.37 10.26
CA VAL A 16 112.97 -79.83 9.31
C VAL A 16 113.59 -80.85 8.35
N PRO A 17 112.95 -82.03 8.11
CA PRO A 17 113.45 -83.02 7.16
C PRO A 17 113.71 -82.42 5.78
N PRO A 18 114.82 -82.77 5.09
CA PRO A 18 115.23 -82.14 3.83
C PRO A 18 114.14 -82.11 2.76
N GLU A 19 113.35 -83.18 2.64
CA GLU A 19 112.23 -83.30 1.70
C GLU A 19 111.10 -82.28 1.99
N LYS A 20 110.77 -82.05 3.27
CA LYS A 20 109.74 -81.08 3.67
C LYS A 20 110.25 -79.64 3.53
N ALA A 21 111.52 -79.39 3.87
CA ALA A 21 112.14 -78.08 3.69
C ALA A 21 112.14 -77.68 2.20
N LYS A 22 112.44 -78.62 1.31
CA LYS A 22 112.37 -78.43 -0.14
C LYS A 22 110.94 -78.15 -0.62
N ALA A 23 109.95 -78.93 -0.18
CA ALA A 23 108.55 -78.71 -0.56
C ALA A 23 108.02 -77.34 -0.10
N VAL A 24 108.40 -76.86 1.09
CA VAL A 24 108.03 -75.52 1.58
C VAL A 24 108.68 -74.42 0.74
N VAL A 25 109.96 -74.59 0.37
CA VAL A 25 110.65 -73.63 -0.51
C VAL A 25 110.03 -73.61 -1.91
N GLU A 26 109.69 -74.77 -2.48
CA GLU A 26 109.02 -74.87 -3.78
C GLU A 26 107.60 -74.28 -3.76
N ALA A 27 106.83 -74.51 -2.69
CA ALA A 27 105.51 -73.92 -2.50
C ALA A 27 105.60 -72.39 -2.35
N TRP A 28 106.55 -71.89 -1.56
CA TRP A 28 106.79 -70.45 -1.40
C TRP A 28 107.27 -69.81 -2.70
N GLU A 29 108.16 -70.47 -3.46
CA GLU A 29 108.58 -69.98 -4.77
C GLU A 29 107.42 -69.98 -5.78
N ALA A 30 106.55 -70.99 -5.76
CA ALA A 30 105.35 -71.03 -6.59
C ALA A 30 104.35 -69.92 -6.20
N GLU A 31 104.17 -69.66 -4.91
CA GLU A 31 103.31 -68.58 -4.41
C GLU A 31 103.88 -67.20 -4.74
N VAL A 32 105.16 -66.96 -4.51
CA VAL A 32 105.85 -65.70 -4.87
C VAL A 32 105.87 -65.45 -6.37
N ARG A 33 105.92 -66.50 -7.21
CA ARG A 33 105.74 -66.38 -8.66
C ARG A 33 104.31 -65.99 -9.06
N ASN A 34 103.31 -66.33 -8.25
CA ASN A 34 101.90 -65.99 -8.46
C ASN A 34 101.48 -64.64 -7.84
N VAL A 35 102.34 -64.02 -7.02
CA VAL A 35 102.10 -62.66 -6.51
C VAL A 35 102.17 -61.64 -7.65
N ALA A 36 101.29 -60.64 -7.60
CA ALA A 36 101.24 -59.55 -8.57
C ALA A 36 102.65 -58.98 -8.82
N THR A 37 103.04 -58.93 -10.09
CA THR A 37 104.34 -58.42 -10.47
C THR A 37 104.37 -56.89 -10.30
N LYS A 38 105.57 -56.30 -10.24
CA LYS A 38 105.72 -54.83 -10.24
C LYS A 38 105.03 -54.20 -11.46
N SER A 39 105.02 -54.88 -12.61
CA SER A 39 104.29 -54.43 -13.81
C SER A 39 102.79 -54.42 -13.63
N ASP A 40 102.22 -55.40 -12.91
CA ASP A 40 100.77 -55.42 -12.62
C ASP A 40 100.38 -54.25 -11.72
N LEU A 41 101.19 -53.96 -10.69
CA LEU A 41 100.98 -52.82 -9.81
C LEU A 41 101.07 -51.49 -10.56
N VAL A 42 102.08 -51.29 -11.42
CA VAL A 42 102.22 -50.08 -12.25
C VAL A 42 101.05 -49.94 -13.24
N ARG A 43 100.55 -51.04 -13.78
CA ARG A 43 99.36 -51.02 -14.65
C ARG A 43 98.12 -50.57 -13.88
N VAL A 44 97.90 -51.12 -12.69
CA VAL A 44 96.77 -50.73 -11.82
C VAL A 44 96.89 -49.27 -11.39
N GLU A 45 98.07 -48.81 -11.00
CA GLU A 45 98.33 -47.41 -10.63
C GLU A 45 97.98 -46.47 -11.79
N LYS A 46 98.45 -46.75 -13.01
CA LYS A 46 98.07 -45.96 -14.21
C LYS A 46 96.57 -45.95 -14.45
N GLN A 47 95.90 -47.10 -14.31
CA GLN A 47 94.45 -47.19 -14.46
C GLN A 47 93.71 -46.38 -13.39
N LEU A 48 94.17 -46.40 -12.14
CA LEU A 48 93.59 -45.63 -11.05
C LEU A 48 93.78 -44.13 -11.28
N ILE A 49 94.99 -43.70 -11.64
CA ILE A 49 95.27 -42.29 -12.00
C ILE A 49 94.34 -41.84 -13.12
N GLN A 50 94.21 -42.65 -14.18
CA GLN A 50 93.34 -42.31 -15.30
C GLN A 50 91.87 -42.19 -14.87
N LYS A 51 91.35 -43.15 -14.11
CA LYS A 51 89.98 -43.10 -13.58
C LYS A 51 89.76 -41.88 -12.67
N THR A 52 90.71 -41.53 -11.82
CA THR A 52 90.64 -40.34 -10.97
C THR A 52 90.61 -39.06 -11.80
N VAL A 53 91.42 -38.98 -12.87
CA VAL A 53 91.41 -37.83 -13.79
C VAL A 53 90.08 -37.71 -14.52
N ASP A 54 89.55 -38.83 -15.03
CA ASP A 54 88.28 -38.84 -15.75
C ASP A 54 87.11 -38.47 -14.84
N LEU A 55 87.02 -39.06 -13.64
CA LEU A 55 86.05 -38.67 -12.62
C LEU A 55 86.17 -37.19 -12.24
N GLY A 56 87.40 -36.67 -12.12
CA GLY A 56 87.63 -35.26 -11.83
C GLY A 56 87.16 -34.32 -12.96
N ARG A 57 87.29 -34.76 -14.22
CA ARG A 57 86.77 -34.04 -15.40
C ARG A 57 85.24 -34.04 -15.39
N ASP A 58 84.64 -35.20 -15.17
CA ASP A 58 83.18 -35.36 -15.18
C ASP A 58 82.54 -34.55 -14.05
N LEU A 59 83.06 -34.64 -12.83
CA LEU A 59 82.59 -33.85 -11.69
C LEU A 59 82.68 -32.34 -11.96
N ARG A 60 83.77 -31.88 -12.59
CA ARG A 60 83.92 -30.46 -12.95
C ARG A 60 82.92 -30.05 -14.03
N GLY A 61 82.67 -30.92 -15.01
CA GLY A 61 81.66 -30.73 -16.04
C GLY A 61 80.26 -30.59 -15.43
N SER A 62 79.83 -31.60 -14.67
CA SER A 62 78.52 -31.59 -14.00
C SER A 62 78.36 -30.44 -13.01
N SER A 63 79.41 -30.07 -12.27
CA SER A 63 79.36 -28.91 -11.37
C SER A 63 79.19 -27.60 -12.13
N LYS A 64 79.79 -27.46 -13.31
CA LYS A 64 79.61 -26.28 -14.17
C LYS A 64 78.18 -26.22 -14.72
N GLU A 65 77.68 -27.33 -15.27
CA GLU A 65 76.31 -27.42 -15.80
C GLU A 65 75.26 -27.12 -14.73
N LEU A 66 75.46 -27.64 -13.51
CA LEU A 66 74.59 -27.33 -12.38
C LEU A 66 74.66 -25.84 -12.01
N GLY A 67 75.85 -25.25 -12.00
CA GLY A 67 76.03 -23.81 -11.76
C GLY A 67 75.31 -22.94 -12.78
N ASP A 68 75.44 -23.25 -14.07
CA ASP A 68 74.78 -22.55 -15.16
C ASP A 68 73.25 -22.70 -15.07
N THR A 69 72.77 -23.90 -14.70
CA THR A 69 71.34 -24.18 -14.48
C THR A 69 70.78 -23.39 -13.31
N VAL A 70 71.48 -23.37 -12.17
CA VAL A 70 71.06 -22.61 -10.97
C VAL A 70 71.02 -21.12 -11.27
N LYS A 71 72.02 -20.58 -12.00
CA LYS A 71 72.02 -19.18 -12.42
C LYS A 71 70.81 -18.86 -13.29
N THR A 72 70.54 -19.69 -14.29
CA THR A 72 69.40 -19.53 -15.20
C THR A 72 68.06 -19.57 -14.45
N HIS A 73 67.87 -20.54 -13.55
CA HIS A 73 66.67 -20.59 -12.72
C HIS A 73 66.55 -19.37 -11.79
N GLY A 74 67.66 -18.87 -11.24
CA GLY A 74 67.67 -17.65 -10.42
C GLY A 74 67.17 -16.43 -11.20
N GLU A 75 67.61 -16.27 -12.45
CA GLU A 75 67.15 -15.20 -13.35
C GLU A 75 65.65 -15.33 -13.67
N GLN A 76 65.18 -16.56 -13.96
CA GLN A 76 63.75 -16.83 -14.20
C GLN A 76 62.88 -16.55 -12.98
N ILE A 77 63.31 -16.98 -11.78
CA ILE A 77 62.60 -16.73 -10.52
C ILE A 77 62.49 -15.22 -10.26
N ASN A 78 63.57 -14.47 -10.49
CA ASN A 78 63.56 -13.02 -10.34
C ASN A 78 62.58 -12.34 -11.33
N ALA A 79 62.61 -12.75 -12.60
CA ALA A 79 61.68 -12.23 -13.61
C ALA A 79 60.21 -12.54 -13.26
N LEU A 80 59.91 -13.77 -12.83
CA LEU A 80 58.58 -14.17 -12.36
C LEU A 80 58.14 -13.35 -11.13
N SER A 81 59.04 -13.14 -10.18
CA SER A 81 58.75 -12.34 -8.98
C SER A 81 58.37 -10.90 -9.34
N GLN A 82 59.10 -10.29 -10.28
CA GLN A 82 58.78 -8.95 -10.78
C GLN A 82 57.44 -8.92 -11.51
N ALA A 83 57.17 -9.89 -12.38
CA ALA A 83 55.90 -9.98 -13.09
C ALA A 83 54.70 -10.11 -12.14
N ILE A 84 54.81 -10.95 -11.10
CA ILE A 84 53.76 -11.12 -10.09
C ILE A 84 53.51 -9.81 -9.33
N VAL A 85 54.56 -9.08 -8.97
CA VAL A 85 54.42 -7.78 -8.29
C VAL A 85 53.71 -6.76 -9.19
N THR A 86 54.14 -6.63 -10.45
CA THR A 86 53.53 -5.71 -11.41
C THR A 86 52.05 -6.03 -11.63
N GLN A 87 51.72 -7.29 -11.92
CA GLN A 87 50.32 -7.72 -12.11
C GLN A 87 49.49 -7.50 -10.85
N GLY A 88 50.07 -7.71 -9.66
CA GLY A 88 49.39 -7.46 -8.39
C GLY A 88 49.07 -5.98 -8.16
N ILE A 89 49.94 -5.07 -8.62
CA ILE A 89 49.70 -3.62 -8.59
C ILE A 89 48.60 -3.23 -9.58
N GLU A 90 48.67 -3.73 -10.82
CA GLU A 90 47.70 -3.46 -11.87
C GLU A 90 46.30 -3.95 -11.47
N LEU A 91 46.18 -5.20 -11.02
CA LEU A 91 44.90 -5.76 -10.55
C LEU A 91 44.31 -4.95 -9.40
N ARG A 92 45.14 -4.48 -8.46
CA ARG A 92 44.68 -3.64 -7.35
C ARG A 92 44.18 -2.28 -7.83
N ALA A 93 44.83 -1.70 -8.84
CA ALA A 93 44.39 -0.45 -9.45
C ALA A 93 43.05 -0.62 -10.17
N GLU A 94 42.91 -1.65 -11.00
CA GLU A 94 41.67 -1.97 -11.72
C GLU A 94 40.49 -2.21 -10.77
N ILE A 95 40.69 -3.00 -9.71
CA ILE A 95 39.63 -3.26 -8.70
C ILE A 95 39.20 -1.94 -8.04
N LYS A 96 40.14 -1.04 -7.76
CA LYS A 96 39.84 0.25 -7.13
C LYS A 96 39.06 1.17 -8.08
N GLU A 97 39.47 1.22 -9.35
CA GLU A 97 38.80 2.02 -10.39
C GLU A 97 37.38 1.52 -10.62
N GLN A 98 37.20 0.22 -10.89
CA GLN A 98 35.88 -0.39 -11.08
C GLN A 98 34.98 -0.22 -9.84
N GLY A 99 35.56 -0.32 -8.63
CA GLY A 99 34.82 -0.09 -7.39
C GLY A 99 34.33 1.35 -7.22
N ASN A 100 35.12 2.33 -7.68
CA ASN A 100 34.71 3.74 -7.67
C ASN A 100 33.62 4.01 -8.71
N ASP A 101 33.78 3.47 -9.93
CA ASP A 101 32.80 3.62 -11.00
C ASP A 101 31.46 3.00 -10.64
N LEU A 102 31.47 1.81 -10.04
CA LEU A 102 30.26 1.16 -9.54
C LEU A 102 29.58 2.01 -8.47
N ARG A 103 30.35 2.57 -7.52
CA ARG A 103 29.80 3.45 -6.48
C ARG A 103 29.16 4.70 -7.09
N ALA A 104 29.85 5.37 -8.01
CA ALA A 104 29.34 6.56 -8.69
C ALA A 104 28.07 6.27 -9.50
N SER A 105 28.02 5.12 -10.18
CA SER A 105 26.84 4.67 -10.92
C SER A 105 25.63 4.43 -9.99
N ILE A 106 25.84 3.75 -8.86
CA ILE A 106 24.80 3.52 -7.86
C ILE A 106 24.29 4.84 -7.26
N GLU A 107 25.19 5.76 -6.91
CA GLU A 107 24.82 7.08 -6.37
C GLU A 107 23.98 7.88 -7.38
N LYS A 108 24.41 7.90 -8.65
CA LYS A 108 23.67 8.58 -9.71
C LYS A 108 22.28 7.98 -9.90
N GLN A 109 22.18 6.66 -10.03
CA GLN A 109 20.88 5.98 -10.20
C GLN A 109 19.95 6.22 -9.00
N GLY A 110 20.50 6.21 -7.78
CA GLY A 110 19.73 6.51 -6.56
C GLY A 110 19.16 7.93 -6.56
N ASN A 111 19.96 8.92 -6.96
CA ASN A 111 19.51 10.30 -7.07
C ASN A 111 18.46 10.50 -8.18
N ASP A 112 18.69 9.89 -9.36
CA ASP A 112 17.74 9.96 -10.48
C ASP A 112 16.39 9.33 -10.10
N PHE A 113 16.41 8.18 -9.40
CA PHE A 113 15.20 7.53 -8.89
C PHE A 113 14.47 8.41 -7.86
N TRP A 114 15.21 9.01 -6.93
CA TRP A 114 14.63 9.90 -5.92
C TRP A 114 13.94 11.12 -6.55
N LEU A 115 14.59 11.77 -7.51
CA LEU A 115 14.02 12.91 -8.25
C LEU A 115 12.75 12.52 -9.04
N ALA A 116 12.75 11.34 -9.66
CA ALA A 116 11.58 10.83 -10.38
C ALA A 116 10.39 10.60 -9.43
N MET A 117 10.63 10.01 -8.26
CA MET A 117 9.61 9.79 -7.22
C MET A 117 9.08 11.11 -6.65
N GLU A 118 9.96 12.08 -6.38
CA GLU A 118 9.56 13.41 -5.90
C GLU A 118 8.66 14.12 -6.93
N LYS A 119 9.04 14.08 -8.21
CA LYS A 119 8.23 14.63 -9.30
C LYS A 119 6.85 14.00 -9.37
N GLN A 120 6.77 12.66 -9.39
CA GLN A 120 5.49 11.95 -9.42
C GLN A 120 4.61 12.25 -8.20
N SER A 121 5.22 12.36 -7.01
CA SER A 121 4.49 12.71 -5.79
C SER A 121 3.87 14.11 -5.86
N ASN A 122 4.62 15.07 -6.41
CA ASN A 122 4.14 16.44 -6.60
C ASN A 122 3.04 16.53 -7.66
N GLU A 123 3.16 15.80 -8.78
CA GLU A 123 2.12 15.69 -9.82
C GLU A 123 0.83 15.11 -9.25
N LEU A 124 0.91 13.96 -8.55
CA LEU A 124 -0.25 13.34 -7.91
C LEU A 124 -0.93 14.28 -6.90
N ARG A 125 -0.13 15.01 -6.11
CA ARG A 125 -0.68 15.99 -5.15
C ARG A 125 -1.40 17.13 -5.86
N ALA A 126 -0.89 17.59 -7.01
CA ALA A 126 -1.54 18.63 -7.80
C ALA A 126 -2.87 18.14 -8.39
N GLU A 127 -2.89 16.93 -8.98
CA GLU A 127 -4.11 16.32 -9.54
C GLU A 127 -5.20 16.14 -8.48
N ILE A 128 -4.84 15.61 -7.30
CA ILE A 128 -5.81 15.45 -6.19
C ILE A 128 -6.40 16.81 -5.77
N LYS A 129 -5.57 17.87 -5.74
CA LYS A 129 -6.03 19.21 -5.37
C LYS A 129 -6.97 19.79 -6.43
N GLU A 130 -6.65 19.60 -7.71
CA GLU A 130 -7.47 20.05 -8.83
C GLU A 130 -8.84 19.35 -8.81
N GLN A 131 -8.86 18.02 -8.78
CA GLN A 131 -10.09 17.23 -8.70
C GLN A 131 -10.94 17.58 -7.47
N SER A 132 -10.30 17.84 -6.32
CA SER A 132 -11.03 18.25 -5.11
C SER A 132 -11.70 19.62 -5.27
N ASN A 133 -11.06 20.56 -5.98
CA ASN A 133 -11.63 21.87 -6.26
C ASN A 133 -12.78 21.79 -7.27
N GLU A 134 -12.64 20.97 -8.31
CA GLU A 134 -13.69 20.69 -9.29
C GLU A 134 -14.92 20.10 -8.60
N LEU A 135 -14.75 19.02 -7.83
CA LEU A 135 -15.85 18.40 -7.08
C LEU A 135 -16.53 19.38 -6.13
N ARG A 136 -15.76 20.22 -5.42
CA ARG A 136 -16.31 21.25 -4.54
C ARG A 136 -17.13 22.28 -5.32
N THR A 137 -16.74 22.60 -6.55
CA THR A 137 -17.45 23.54 -7.41
C THR A 137 -18.76 22.93 -7.90
N GLU A 138 -18.72 21.69 -8.39
CA GLU A 138 -19.92 20.96 -8.82
C GLU A 138 -20.95 20.83 -7.70
N ILE A 139 -20.53 20.46 -6.48
CA ILE A 139 -21.42 20.36 -5.32
C ILE A 139 -22.09 21.71 -5.01
N LYS A 140 -21.36 22.82 -5.12
CA LYS A 140 -21.91 24.16 -4.88
C LYS A 140 -22.94 24.53 -5.95
N GLU A 141 -22.62 24.26 -7.21
CA GLU A 141 -23.50 24.57 -8.34
C GLU A 141 -24.80 23.76 -8.26
N GLN A 142 -24.70 22.44 -8.10
CA GLN A 142 -25.87 21.58 -7.89
C GLN A 142 -26.67 21.97 -6.65
N GLY A 143 -26.02 22.33 -5.55
CA GLY A 143 -26.69 22.81 -4.34
C GLY A 143 -27.46 24.12 -4.55
N SER A 144 -26.93 25.01 -5.40
CA SER A 144 -27.60 26.26 -5.78
C SER A 144 -28.80 25.99 -6.69
N GLU A 145 -28.64 25.13 -7.70
CA GLU A 145 -29.74 24.73 -8.58
C GLU A 145 -30.88 24.07 -7.82
N PHE A 146 -30.56 23.13 -6.92
CA PHE A 146 -31.54 22.46 -6.08
C PHE A 146 -32.30 23.46 -5.19
N ARG A 147 -31.59 24.41 -4.56
CA ARG A 147 -32.22 25.45 -3.74
C ARG A 147 -33.19 26.30 -4.55
N ARG A 148 -32.79 26.71 -5.76
CA ARG A 148 -33.62 27.48 -6.68
C ARG A 148 -34.87 26.70 -7.11
N ALA A 149 -34.73 25.40 -7.37
CA ALA A 149 -35.85 24.54 -7.72
C ALA A 149 -36.87 24.45 -6.57
N ILE A 150 -36.42 24.27 -5.33
CA ILE A 150 -37.26 24.25 -4.13
C ILE A 150 -37.96 25.61 -3.91
N GLU A 151 -37.24 26.72 -4.04
CA GLU A 151 -37.83 28.07 -3.92
C GLU A 151 -38.92 28.31 -4.96
N THR A 152 -38.67 27.90 -6.21
CA THR A 152 -39.63 28.03 -7.32
C THR A 152 -40.87 27.19 -7.07
N GLN A 153 -40.71 25.90 -6.74
CA GLN A 153 -41.84 25.02 -6.44
C GLN A 153 -42.64 25.50 -5.21
N GLY A 154 -41.94 25.97 -4.16
CA GLY A 154 -42.57 26.53 -2.97
C GLY A 154 -43.40 27.78 -3.27
N TYR A 155 -42.90 28.65 -4.15
CA TYR A 155 -43.64 29.83 -4.61
C TYR A 155 -44.91 29.45 -5.39
N GLU A 156 -44.79 28.55 -6.37
CA GLU A 156 -45.93 28.05 -7.16
C GLU A 156 -47.00 27.36 -6.28
N PHE A 157 -46.56 26.54 -5.33
CA PHE A 157 -47.47 25.88 -4.38
C PHE A 157 -48.24 26.90 -3.53
N ARG A 158 -47.55 27.93 -3.00
CA ARG A 158 -48.20 28.99 -2.21
C ARG A 158 -49.21 29.78 -3.03
N LEU A 159 -48.88 30.12 -4.28
CA LEU A 159 -49.84 30.78 -5.20
C LEU A 159 -51.08 29.91 -5.44
N SER A 160 -50.89 28.61 -5.66
CA SER A 160 -51.99 27.66 -5.83
C SER A 160 -52.90 27.61 -4.60
N MET A 161 -52.31 27.52 -3.39
CA MET A 161 -53.04 27.54 -2.13
C MET A 161 -53.80 28.84 -1.89
N GLU A 162 -53.20 29.99 -2.18
CA GLU A 162 -53.89 31.28 -2.09
C GLU A 162 -55.09 31.36 -3.03
N LYS A 163 -54.93 30.90 -4.28
CA LYS A 163 -56.02 30.86 -5.25
C LYS A 163 -57.15 29.96 -4.77
N GLN A 164 -56.82 28.76 -4.28
CA GLN A 164 -57.81 27.82 -3.75
C GLN A 164 -58.52 28.39 -2.52
N GLY A 165 -57.78 29.05 -1.61
CA GLY A 165 -58.35 29.73 -0.44
C GLY A 165 -59.30 30.85 -0.81
N ARG A 166 -58.99 31.67 -1.82
CA ARG A 166 -59.93 32.68 -2.33
C ARG A 166 -61.16 32.02 -2.96
N GLN A 167 -60.99 30.94 -3.71
CA GLN A 167 -62.10 30.20 -4.32
C GLN A 167 -63.06 29.60 -3.29
N THR A 168 -62.60 29.26 -2.08
CA THR A 168 -63.46 28.78 -1.00
C THR A 168 -64.04 29.90 -0.15
N ASP A 169 -63.26 30.94 0.17
CA ASP A 169 -63.70 32.06 1.02
C ASP A 169 -64.79 32.92 0.35
N THR A 170 -64.68 33.17 -0.96
CA THR A 170 -65.64 34.01 -1.70
C THR A 170 -67.08 33.45 -1.67
N PRO A 171 -67.34 32.17 -2.02
CA PRO A 171 -68.69 31.62 -1.94
C PRO A 171 -69.18 31.49 -0.50
N ILE A 172 -68.32 31.21 0.48
CA ILE A 172 -68.71 31.17 1.90
C ILE A 172 -69.25 32.54 2.35
N LYS A 173 -68.52 33.62 2.07
CA LYS A 173 -68.97 34.99 2.38
C LYS A 173 -70.26 35.37 1.66
N ALA A 174 -70.40 34.96 0.40
CA ALA A 174 -71.63 35.18 -0.36
C ALA A 174 -72.82 34.42 0.26
N GLN A 175 -72.61 33.18 0.68
CA GLN A 175 -73.61 32.36 1.35
C GLN A 175 -73.99 32.93 2.72
N GLU A 176 -73.02 33.38 3.52
CA GLU A 176 -73.26 34.06 4.79
C GLU A 176 -74.11 35.33 4.60
N THR A 177 -73.78 36.15 3.61
CA THR A 177 -74.56 37.35 3.28
C THR A 177 -75.98 37.00 2.86
N ALA A 178 -76.15 35.94 2.05
CA ALA A 178 -77.47 35.47 1.62
C ALA A 178 -78.31 34.94 2.80
N LEU A 179 -77.70 34.19 3.72
CA LEU A 179 -78.36 33.73 4.95
C LEU A 179 -78.80 34.90 5.83
N ASN A 180 -77.95 35.91 6.01
CA ASN A 180 -78.29 37.13 6.75
C ASN A 180 -79.48 37.87 6.12
N GLN A 181 -79.52 37.99 4.79
CA GLN A 181 -80.67 38.57 4.08
C GLN A 181 -81.95 37.75 4.26
N MET A 182 -81.86 36.41 4.22
CA MET A 182 -83.00 35.53 4.47
C MET A 182 -83.53 35.68 5.90
N ALA A 183 -82.65 35.79 6.90
CA ALA A 183 -83.02 36.02 8.29
C ALA A 183 -83.81 37.33 8.46
N VAL A 184 -83.31 38.43 7.89
CA VAL A 184 -84.02 39.73 7.92
C VAL A 184 -85.37 39.66 7.20
N LYS A 185 -85.45 38.96 6.06
CA LYS A 185 -86.75 38.76 5.37
C LYS A 185 -87.73 37.96 6.22
N LEU A 186 -87.26 36.93 6.92
CA LEU A 186 -88.08 36.13 7.82
C LEU A 186 -88.60 36.97 9.00
N GLU A 187 -87.73 37.78 9.61
CA GLU A 187 -88.10 38.69 10.70
C GLU A 187 -89.18 39.68 10.26
N ASN A 188 -88.98 40.38 9.14
CA ASN A 188 -89.98 41.26 8.56
C ASN A 188 -91.31 40.55 8.25
N ALA A 189 -91.26 39.30 7.76
CA ALA A 189 -92.46 38.53 7.46
C ALA A 189 -93.23 38.14 8.73
N LEU A 190 -92.52 37.79 9.81
CA LEU A 190 -93.11 37.51 11.12
C LEU A 190 -93.72 38.78 11.73
N GLU A 191 -93.03 39.92 11.68
CA GLU A 191 -93.57 41.21 12.11
C GLU A 191 -94.86 41.56 11.35
N GLN A 192 -94.86 41.43 10.03
CA GLN A 192 -96.04 41.64 9.19
C GLN A 192 -97.21 40.71 9.56
N GLN A 193 -96.92 39.43 9.82
CA GLN A 193 -97.96 38.49 10.29
C GLN A 193 -98.47 38.87 11.68
N GLY A 194 -97.60 39.32 12.59
CA GLY A 194 -97.97 39.82 13.90
C GLY A 194 -98.93 41.01 13.82
N ILE A 195 -98.60 42.01 13.00
CA ILE A 195 -99.46 43.18 12.74
C ILE A 195 -100.82 42.74 12.18
N LYS A 196 -100.83 41.83 11.21
CA LYS A 196 -102.09 41.30 10.63
C LYS A 196 -102.94 40.57 11.67
N LEU A 197 -102.30 39.77 12.54
CA LEU A 197 -102.99 39.06 13.62
C LEU A 197 -103.59 40.04 14.62
N GLU A 198 -102.83 41.08 15.03
CA GLU A 198 -103.33 42.11 15.94
C GLU A 198 -104.53 42.86 15.32
N ALA A 199 -104.46 43.21 14.04
CA ALA A 199 -105.57 43.82 13.32
C ALA A 199 -106.80 42.90 13.26
N ALA A 200 -106.60 41.59 13.05
CA ALA A 200 -107.69 40.61 13.07
C ALA A 200 -108.32 40.48 14.46
N ILE A 201 -107.51 40.45 15.54
CA ILE A 201 -107.99 40.43 16.93
C ILE A 201 -108.81 41.69 17.23
N LYS A 202 -108.30 42.89 16.90
CA LYS A 202 -109.03 44.16 17.07
C LYS A 202 -110.36 44.17 16.32
N SER A 203 -110.41 43.60 15.13
CA SER A 203 -111.64 43.43 14.35
C SER A 203 -112.64 42.48 15.01
N VAL A 204 -112.17 41.36 15.57
CA VAL A 204 -113.03 40.44 16.34
C VAL A 204 -113.53 41.12 17.63
N GLU A 205 -112.68 41.86 18.34
CA GLU A 205 -113.06 42.59 19.55
C GLU A 205 -114.08 43.69 19.25
N SER A 206 -113.93 44.42 18.14
CA SER A 206 -114.91 45.43 17.72
C SER A 206 -116.25 44.79 17.34
N LYS A 207 -116.23 43.64 16.64
CA LYS A 207 -117.43 42.84 16.38
C LYS A 207 -118.06 42.36 17.68
N PHE A 208 -117.28 41.89 18.65
CA PHE A 208 -117.78 41.47 19.96
C PHE A 208 -118.40 42.64 20.71
N LYS A 209 -117.76 43.82 20.74
CA LYS A 209 -118.33 45.06 21.31
C LYS A 209 -119.63 45.46 20.62
N TYR A 210 -119.69 45.35 19.29
CA TYR A 210 -120.90 45.64 18.52
C TYR A 210 -122.04 44.66 18.87
N VAL A 211 -121.73 43.36 18.96
CA VAL A 211 -122.69 42.33 19.41
C VAL A 211 -123.12 42.58 20.86
N HIS A 212 -122.19 42.95 21.74
CA HIS A 212 -122.50 43.29 23.13
C HIS A 212 -123.41 44.52 23.21
N TRP A 213 -123.16 45.53 22.38
CA TRP A 213 -124.01 46.70 22.26
C TRP A 213 -125.40 46.35 21.72
N GLN A 214 -125.49 45.53 20.66
CA GLN A 214 -126.75 45.01 20.13
C GLN A 214 -127.55 44.27 21.21
N LEU A 215 -126.90 43.37 21.96
CA LEU A 215 -127.51 42.65 23.08
C LEU A 215 -127.95 43.60 24.19
N SER A 216 -127.15 44.60 24.56
CA SER A 216 -127.55 45.62 25.53
C SER A 216 -128.76 46.42 25.05
N VAL A 217 -128.80 46.86 23.79
CA VAL A 217 -129.96 47.55 23.21
C VAL A 217 -131.21 46.67 23.27
N ILE A 218 -131.09 45.40 22.88
CA ILE A 218 -132.21 44.44 22.94
C ILE A 218 -132.66 44.22 24.38
N VAL A 219 -131.74 44.00 25.33
CA VAL A 219 -132.07 43.84 26.76
C VAL A 219 -132.75 45.10 27.29
N THR A 220 -132.24 46.29 26.94
CA THR A 220 -132.85 47.57 27.37
C THR A 220 -134.23 47.78 26.75
N ALA A 221 -134.41 47.41 25.48
CA ALA A 221 -135.71 47.45 24.80
C ALA A 221 -136.69 46.45 25.43
N VAL A 222 -136.28 45.21 25.70
CA VAL A 222 -137.12 44.19 26.34
C VAL A 222 -137.46 44.57 27.78
N VAL A 223 -136.50 45.06 28.56
CA VAL A 223 -136.75 45.58 29.93
C VAL A 223 -137.62 46.83 29.88
N GLY A 224 -137.39 47.75 28.94
CA GLY A 224 -138.21 48.95 28.74
C GLY A 224 -139.65 48.63 28.33
N ILE A 225 -139.85 47.65 27.44
CA ILE A 225 -141.17 47.12 27.09
C ILE A 225 -141.78 46.43 28.31
N GLY A 226 -141.03 45.64 29.07
CA GLY A 226 -141.50 45.03 30.31
C GLY A 226 -141.97 46.06 31.33
N ILE A 227 -141.17 47.11 31.57
CA ILE A 227 -141.53 48.23 32.46
C ILE A 227 -142.74 48.99 31.91
N LYS A 228 -142.82 49.25 30.59
CA LYS A 228 -143.97 49.93 29.98
C LYS A 228 -145.25 49.10 30.08
N VAL A 229 -145.20 47.80 29.80
CA VAL A 229 -146.35 46.90 29.96
C VAL A 229 -146.78 46.83 31.43
N VAL A 230 -145.84 46.79 32.37
CA VAL A 230 -146.15 46.85 33.81
C VAL A 230 -146.72 48.22 34.21
N ASN A 231 -146.22 49.32 33.64
CA ASN A 231 -146.69 50.67 33.95
C ASN A 231 -148.08 50.96 33.32
N ASP A 232 -148.31 50.54 32.09
CA ASP A 232 -149.61 50.60 31.41
C ASP A 232 -150.63 49.66 32.09
N PHE A 233 -150.18 48.56 32.72
CA PHE A 233 -151.03 47.68 33.55
C PHE A 233 -151.32 48.25 34.94
N LEU A 234 -150.43 49.09 35.51
CA LEU A 234 -150.58 49.64 36.87
C LEU A 234 -151.23 51.03 36.92
N ILE A 235 -151.25 51.81 35.83
CA ILE A 235 -151.67 53.25 35.86
C ILE A 235 -152.98 53.57 35.12
N GLY A 236 -153.65 52.64 34.43
CA GLY A 236 -155.04 52.87 34.01
C GLY A 236 -155.87 51.59 34.09
N LYS A 237 -157.00 51.48 34.81
CA LYS A 237 -157.94 52.47 35.37
C LYS A 237 -158.43 53.54 34.40
#